data_AF-A0A1A8HNJ2-F1
#
_entry.id   AF-A0A1A8HNJ2-F1
#
_cell.length_a   1.000
_cell.length_b   1.000
_cell.length_c   1.000
_cell.angle_alpha   90.00
_cell.angle_beta   90.00
_cell.angle_gamma   90.00
#
_symmetry.space_group_name_H-M   'P 1'
#
loop_
_entity.id
_entity.type
_entity.pdbx_description
1 polymer ?
#
loop_
_entity_poly.entity_id
_entity_poly.type
_entity_poly.pdbx_seq_one_letter_code
_entity_poly.pdbx_strand_id
1 'polypeptide(L)'
;MSARKCLVYLVKHRTLWAHFRRNVTTWSPVGAAFNAKPHRRLDLFEKNVGLFGVPELTCPAGFQVASETALKNTELLLGRACSSSQGVETVECFDQLSDGLCKVADLADFIKVAHPDPAYREAAEKTCIEIGTVVENLNTDIELCKSLKNLLDDPKAVAQLDSDSRRVAELFMFDFEISGIHLDEKLRKEAVSLHVKLLDLNNEFLIGSHMPNRIARSAIPDHLHVHFANEGSFLQIGGLHSDSPDDLLREIAYRIYLYPNSDLMECLEELLKCRYELAKLVGYETYGHRALKGTMAKTPETVMSFLQLLTDKLSDRTAKDFQMMRDMKKKLNPRNSELMPWDHPFLSGVLRAERYNIEPSLYSPYLSLGACMDGLNNLFSQLYGVSLMSEHPGAGEVWSEDVRKLAVVHETEGLLGYIYCDFFHRRDKPHQDCHFTIRGGRWSQETG
;
A
#
# COMPACT_ATOMS: atom_id res chain seq x y z
N MET A 1 -8.22 12.72 -88.47
CA MET A 1 -8.19 11.50 -87.62
C MET A 1 -8.22 11.94 -86.16
N SER A 2 -9.35 12.54 -85.78
CA SER A 2 -10.35 12.09 -84.79
C SER A 2 -9.99 12.41 -83.34
N ALA A 3 -10.06 13.71 -83.03
CA ALA A 3 -10.26 14.23 -81.69
C ALA A 3 -11.78 14.36 -81.44
N ARG A 4 -12.29 13.83 -80.33
CA ARG A 4 -13.61 14.22 -79.78
C ARG A 4 -13.55 14.26 -78.27
N LYS A 5 -13.62 15.48 -77.73
CA LYS A 5 -14.14 15.75 -76.39
C LYS A 5 -15.64 15.43 -76.39
N CYS A 6 -16.14 14.83 -75.32
CA CYS A 6 -17.55 14.95 -74.96
C CYS A 6 -17.66 15.21 -73.47
N LEU A 7 -18.39 16.28 -73.16
CA LEU A 7 -18.79 16.73 -71.84
C LEU A 7 -20.21 16.17 -71.58
N VAL A 8 -20.59 16.02 -70.31
CA VAL A 8 -21.96 16.20 -69.75
C VAL A 8 -22.81 14.97 -69.36
N TYR A 9 -22.83 14.75 -68.03
CA TYR A 9 -23.97 14.61 -67.10
C TYR A 9 -24.71 13.26 -66.84
N LEU A 10 -24.96 13.09 -65.52
CA LEU A 10 -26.13 12.51 -64.81
C LEU A 10 -26.14 11.03 -64.38
N VAL A 11 -25.91 10.88 -63.06
CA VAL A 11 -26.88 10.42 -62.04
C VAL A 11 -27.01 8.92 -61.70
N LYS A 12 -26.81 8.69 -60.39
CA LYS A 12 -27.35 7.66 -59.47
C LYS A 12 -27.19 6.19 -59.89
N HIS A 13 -26.43 5.44 -59.09
CA HIS A 13 -27.04 4.59 -58.07
C HIS A 13 -26.00 4.09 -57.05
N ARG A 14 -26.44 4.07 -55.79
CA ARG A 14 -25.74 3.57 -54.60
C ARG A 14 -25.18 2.16 -54.80
N THR A 15 -23.94 1.95 -54.41
CA THR A 15 -23.48 0.67 -53.84
C THR A 15 -22.85 0.96 -52.48
N LEU A 16 -23.59 0.54 -51.44
CA LEU A 16 -23.14 0.44 -50.06
C LEU A 16 -21.95 -0.52 -50.00
N TRP A 17 -20.74 0.02 -50.04
CA TRP A 17 -19.57 -0.70 -49.52
C TRP A 17 -19.45 -0.30 -48.06
N ALA A 18 -20.12 -1.06 -47.20
CA ALA A 18 -19.78 -1.08 -45.79
C ALA A 18 -18.34 -1.59 -45.69
N HIS A 19 -17.39 -0.68 -45.50
CA HIS A 19 -16.07 -1.05 -45.03
C HIS A 19 -16.23 -1.65 -43.64
N PHE A 20 -16.42 -2.97 -43.57
CA PHE A 20 -16.10 -3.73 -42.38
C PHE A 20 -14.58 -3.64 -42.20
N ARG A 21 -14.12 -2.58 -41.53
CA ARG A 21 -12.84 -2.64 -40.82
C ARG A 21 -13.02 -3.77 -39.81
N ARG A 22 -12.44 -4.93 -40.09
CA ARG A 22 -12.11 -5.87 -39.04
C ARG A 22 -11.14 -5.14 -38.12
N ASN A 23 -11.66 -4.58 -37.04
CA ASN A 23 -10.82 -4.18 -35.92
C ASN A 23 -10.19 -5.49 -35.44
N VAL A 24 -8.96 -5.75 -35.86
CA VAL A 24 -8.09 -6.63 -35.09
C VAL A 24 -8.08 -6.01 -33.70
N THR A 25 -8.44 -6.78 -32.67
CA THR A 25 -8.41 -6.31 -31.28
C THR A 25 -6.96 -6.00 -30.93
N THR A 26 -6.52 -4.80 -31.30
CA THR A 26 -5.26 -4.23 -30.87
C THR A 26 -5.46 -3.80 -29.42
N TRP A 27 -4.56 -4.21 -28.55
CA TRP A 27 -4.50 -3.72 -27.17
C TRP A 27 -4.68 -2.21 -27.12
N SER A 28 -5.37 -1.71 -26.08
CA SER A 28 -5.33 -0.27 -25.77
C SER A 28 -3.88 0.18 -25.55
N PRO A 29 -3.59 1.49 -25.60
CA PRO A 29 -2.27 2.02 -25.27
C PRO A 29 -1.74 1.53 -23.92
N VAL A 30 -2.61 1.41 -22.90
CA VAL A 30 -2.25 0.85 -21.58
C VAL A 30 -1.93 -0.64 -21.69
N GLY A 31 -2.80 -1.44 -22.31
CA GLY A 31 -2.55 -2.87 -22.47
C GLY A 31 -1.25 -3.16 -23.23
N ALA A 32 -0.94 -2.35 -24.24
CA ALA A 32 0.30 -2.43 -24.98
C ALA A 32 1.52 -2.06 -24.11
N ALA A 33 1.44 -1.00 -23.31
CA ALA A 33 2.53 -0.54 -22.46
C ALA A 33 2.95 -1.55 -21.37
N PHE A 34 2.00 -2.36 -20.89
CA PHE A 34 2.26 -3.41 -19.90
C PHE A 34 2.65 -4.76 -20.49
N ASN A 35 2.44 -4.98 -21.79
CA ASN A 35 2.95 -6.15 -22.52
C ASN A 35 4.34 -5.89 -23.15
N ALA A 36 4.76 -4.62 -23.25
CA ALA A 36 6.08 -4.24 -23.75
C ALA A 36 7.11 -4.13 -22.61
N LYS A 37 8.38 -4.44 -22.92
CA LYS A 37 9.49 -4.06 -22.04
C LYS A 37 9.61 -2.54 -22.00
N PRO A 38 9.92 -1.94 -20.84
CA PRO A 38 10.15 -0.51 -20.80
C PRO A 38 11.37 -0.19 -21.66
N HIS A 39 11.25 0.81 -22.52
CA HIS A 39 12.38 1.40 -23.22
C HIS A 39 12.51 2.83 -22.74
N ARG A 40 13.50 3.09 -21.88
CA ARG A 40 13.93 4.44 -21.59
C ARG A 40 14.67 4.97 -22.82
N ARG A 41 14.17 6.04 -23.42
CA ARG A 41 15.03 6.89 -24.25
C ARG A 41 15.99 7.56 -23.27
N LEU A 42 17.27 7.21 -23.34
CA LEU A 42 18.33 7.95 -22.66
C LEU A 42 18.49 9.29 -23.38
N ASP A 43 17.64 10.25 -23.04
CA ASP A 43 17.86 11.63 -23.46
C ASP A 43 18.81 12.27 -22.45
N LEU A 44 20.09 12.37 -22.84
CA LEU A 44 21.18 12.91 -21.99
C LEU A 44 20.96 14.38 -21.58
N PHE A 45 19.97 15.05 -22.16
CA PHE A 45 19.60 16.44 -21.88
C PHE A 45 18.36 16.59 -20.98
N GLU A 46 17.69 15.51 -20.59
CA GLU A 46 16.56 15.59 -19.68
C GLU A 46 17.01 15.95 -18.27
N LYS A 47 16.41 17.01 -17.71
CA LYS A 47 16.65 17.43 -16.33
C LYS A 47 16.08 16.40 -15.37
N ASN A 48 16.88 15.97 -14.39
CA ASN A 48 16.41 15.11 -13.31
C ASN A 48 15.31 15.84 -12.51
N VAL A 49 14.11 15.26 -12.46
CA VAL A 49 12.94 15.82 -11.76
C VAL A 49 12.82 15.33 -10.31
N GLY A 50 13.68 14.40 -9.89
CA GLY A 50 13.65 13.75 -8.58
C GLY A 50 12.52 12.74 -8.43
N LEU A 51 12.58 11.91 -7.39
CA LEU A 51 11.61 10.85 -7.15
C LEU A 51 10.17 11.41 -7.12
N PHE A 52 9.27 10.78 -7.87
CA PHE A 52 7.87 11.21 -8.03
C PHE A 52 7.67 12.65 -8.56
N GLY A 53 8.72 13.24 -9.13
CA GLY A 53 8.73 14.63 -9.59
C GLY A 53 8.98 15.64 -8.46
N VAL A 54 9.45 15.18 -7.28
CA VAL A 54 9.83 16.04 -6.16
C VAL A 54 11.28 16.52 -6.37
N PRO A 55 11.51 17.81 -6.66
CA PRO A 55 12.83 18.30 -7.09
C PRO A 55 13.96 18.12 -6.09
N GLU A 56 13.65 18.09 -4.79
CA GLU A 56 14.60 17.86 -3.72
C GLU A 56 15.16 16.43 -3.76
N LEU A 57 14.33 15.45 -4.17
CA LEU A 57 14.64 14.01 -4.11
C LEU A 57 15.41 13.51 -5.34
N THR A 58 16.43 14.25 -5.74
CA THR A 58 17.40 13.82 -6.76
C THR A 58 18.55 12.97 -6.18
N CYS A 59 18.71 13.00 -4.86
CA CYS A 59 19.68 12.23 -4.10
C CYS A 59 19.16 11.96 -2.67
N PRO A 60 19.76 11.03 -1.90
CA PRO A 60 19.33 10.72 -0.53
C PRO A 60 19.27 11.93 0.42
N ALA A 61 20.20 12.88 0.28
CA ALA A 61 20.23 14.09 1.12
C ALA A 61 19.00 15.00 0.91
N GLY A 62 18.29 14.84 -0.22
CA GLY A 62 17.05 15.58 -0.51
C GLY A 62 15.93 15.34 0.50
N PHE A 63 15.90 14.18 1.14
CA PHE A 63 14.93 13.85 2.19
C PHE A 63 15.05 14.78 3.39
N GLN A 64 16.28 15.12 3.78
CA GLN A 64 16.51 16.07 4.87
C GLN A 64 16.02 17.47 4.47
N VAL A 65 16.30 17.91 3.24
CA VAL A 65 15.85 19.22 2.74
C VAL A 65 14.32 19.31 2.69
N ALA A 66 13.65 18.26 2.23
CA ALA A 66 12.19 18.17 2.20
C ALA A 66 11.60 18.23 3.63
N SER A 67 12.21 17.50 4.56
CA SER A 67 11.80 17.48 5.98
C SER A 67 11.96 18.87 6.62
N GLU A 68 13.14 19.49 6.51
CA GLU A 68 13.39 20.83 7.04
C GLU A 68 12.41 21.88 6.47
N THR A 69 12.08 21.77 5.18
CA THR A 69 11.10 22.65 4.53
C THR A 69 9.69 22.44 5.07
N ALA A 70 9.27 21.19 5.25
CA ALA A 70 7.96 20.86 5.83
C ALA A 70 7.85 21.33 7.29
N LEU A 71 8.90 21.14 8.09
CA LEU A 71 8.95 21.58 9.48
C LEU A 71 8.90 23.11 9.60
N LYS A 72 9.64 23.84 8.77
CA LYS A 72 9.58 25.31 8.74
C LYS A 72 8.18 25.83 8.38
N ASN A 73 7.51 25.19 7.43
CA ASN A 73 6.13 25.54 7.07
C ASN A 73 5.16 25.20 8.22
N THR A 74 5.41 24.10 8.93
CA THR A 74 4.65 23.69 10.11
C THR A 74 4.70 24.77 11.20
N GLU A 75 5.89 25.28 11.53
CA GLU A 75 6.05 26.36 12.52
C GLU A 75 5.26 27.63 12.15
N LEU A 76 5.26 28.01 10.88
CA LEU A 76 4.48 29.16 10.40
C LEU A 76 2.97 28.93 10.55
N LEU A 77 2.50 27.73 10.19
CA LEU A 77 1.08 27.37 10.27
C LEU A 77 0.60 27.22 11.71
N LEU A 78 1.44 26.73 12.62
CA LEU A 78 1.16 26.72 14.06
C LEU A 78 0.85 28.12 14.59
N GLY A 79 1.70 29.09 14.25
CA GLY A 79 1.48 30.49 14.64
C GLY A 79 0.14 31.02 14.14
N ARG A 80 -0.26 30.68 12.90
CA ARG A 80 -1.55 31.07 12.32
C ARG A 80 -2.74 30.34 12.96
N ALA A 81 -2.63 29.04 13.20
CA ALA A 81 -3.69 28.24 13.83
C ALA A 81 -4.01 28.73 15.24
N CYS A 82 -3.00 29.17 16.00
CA CYS A 82 -3.18 29.68 17.36
C CYS A 82 -3.59 31.17 17.44
N SER A 83 -3.40 31.94 16.37
CA SER A 83 -3.69 33.39 16.35
C SER A 83 -4.87 33.82 15.47
N SER A 84 -5.35 32.95 14.58
CA SER A 84 -6.48 33.20 13.69
C SER A 84 -7.80 33.41 14.43
N SER A 85 -8.72 34.17 13.83
CA SER A 85 -10.10 34.23 14.31
C SER A 85 -10.76 32.87 14.18
N GLN A 86 -11.45 32.42 15.23
CA GLN A 86 -12.15 31.14 15.28
C GLN A 86 -13.10 31.00 14.08
N GLY A 87 -12.80 30.07 13.16
CA GLY A 87 -13.56 29.89 11.92
C GLY A 87 -12.87 28.95 10.93
N VAL A 88 -13.28 29.03 9.65
CA VAL A 88 -12.80 28.16 8.56
C VAL A 88 -11.28 28.18 8.45
N GLU A 89 -10.64 29.35 8.62
CA GLU A 89 -9.18 29.50 8.54
C GLU A 89 -8.43 28.60 9.55
N THR A 90 -9.00 28.36 10.73
CA THR A 90 -8.40 27.45 11.71
C THR A 90 -8.34 26.04 11.13
N VAL A 91 -9.46 25.54 10.58
CA VAL A 91 -9.53 24.20 9.97
C VAL A 91 -8.60 24.09 8.77
N GLU A 92 -8.54 25.13 7.92
CA GLU A 92 -7.63 25.18 6.78
C GLU A 92 -6.14 25.12 7.21
N CYS A 93 -5.79 25.71 8.34
CA CYS A 93 -4.43 25.61 8.88
C CYS A 93 -4.11 24.17 9.30
N PHE A 94 -5.05 23.48 9.97
CA PHE A 94 -4.89 22.07 10.35
C PHE A 94 -4.77 21.14 9.14
N ASP A 95 -5.61 21.36 8.13
CA ASP A 95 -5.54 20.65 6.85
C ASP A 95 -4.18 20.87 6.15
N GLN A 96 -3.68 22.12 6.11
CA GLN A 96 -2.36 22.44 5.55
C GLN A 96 -1.19 21.85 6.36
N LEU A 97 -1.31 21.80 7.70
CA LEU A 97 -0.32 21.17 8.57
C LEU A 97 -0.19 19.68 8.24
N SER A 98 -1.32 18.97 8.18
CA SER A 98 -1.33 17.55 7.85
C SER A 98 -0.83 17.31 6.43
N ASP A 99 -1.33 18.04 5.42
CA ASP A 99 -0.87 17.91 4.04
C ASP A 99 0.63 18.16 3.88
N GLY A 100 1.17 19.19 4.55
CA GLY A 100 2.60 19.51 4.49
C GLY A 100 3.50 18.40 5.03
N LEU A 101 3.11 17.76 6.14
CA LEU A 101 3.86 16.66 6.75
C LEU A 101 3.64 15.35 5.98
N CYS A 102 2.41 15.01 5.60
CA CYS A 102 2.07 13.78 4.87
C CYS A 102 2.73 13.75 3.48
N LYS A 103 2.87 14.88 2.79
CA LYS A 103 3.61 14.97 1.52
C LYS A 103 5.04 14.44 1.60
N VAL A 104 5.67 14.50 2.76
CA VAL A 104 7.03 14.00 2.98
C VAL A 104 6.99 12.59 3.56
N ALA A 105 6.15 12.36 4.58
CA ALA A 105 6.05 11.07 5.26
C ALA A 105 5.56 9.94 4.34
N ASP A 106 4.52 10.17 3.54
CA ASP A 106 3.87 9.15 2.71
C ASP A 106 4.83 8.58 1.65
N LEU A 107 5.52 9.46 0.92
CA LEU A 107 6.51 9.02 -0.06
C LEU A 107 7.73 8.37 0.62
N ALA A 108 8.13 8.85 1.79
CA ALA A 108 9.27 8.30 2.52
C ALA A 108 8.95 6.88 3.04
N ASP A 109 7.72 6.64 3.47
CA ASP A 109 7.24 5.34 3.92
C ASP A 109 7.32 4.29 2.81
N PHE A 110 7.03 4.67 1.56
CA PHE A 110 7.27 3.80 0.42
C PHE A 110 8.77 3.60 0.13
N ILE A 111 9.55 4.68 0.09
CA ILE A 111 10.96 4.64 -0.33
C ILE A 111 11.80 3.81 0.63
N LYS A 112 11.57 3.89 1.95
CA LYS A 112 12.29 3.08 2.94
C LYS A 112 12.10 1.57 2.72
N VAL A 113 10.97 1.17 2.13
CA VAL A 113 10.63 -0.24 1.89
C VAL A 113 11.13 -0.73 0.53
N ALA A 114 10.96 0.07 -0.52
CA ALA A 114 11.00 -0.42 -1.89
C ALA A 114 12.22 0.02 -2.70
N HIS A 115 12.94 1.07 -2.29
CA HIS A 115 14.03 1.61 -3.11
C HIS A 115 15.22 0.62 -3.18
N PRO A 116 15.83 0.39 -4.36
CA PRO A 116 16.92 -0.58 -4.50
C PRO A 116 18.24 -0.11 -3.87
N ASP A 117 18.46 1.19 -3.78
CA ASP A 117 19.63 1.78 -3.12
C ASP A 117 19.39 1.92 -1.60
N PRO A 118 20.20 1.27 -0.74
CA PRO A 118 20.10 1.39 0.71
C PRO A 118 20.21 2.82 1.25
N ALA A 119 20.98 3.70 0.60
CA ALA A 119 21.15 5.07 1.08
C ALA A 119 19.85 5.88 1.01
N TYR A 120 19.03 5.63 -0.02
CA TYR A 120 17.68 6.20 -0.10
C TYR A 120 16.77 5.62 0.97
N ARG A 121 16.88 4.31 1.26
CA ARG A 121 16.05 3.66 2.28
C ARG A 121 16.33 4.23 3.67
N GLU A 122 17.60 4.35 4.03
CA GLU A 122 18.04 4.91 5.31
C GLU A 122 17.62 6.38 5.48
N ALA A 123 17.79 7.20 4.42
CA ALA A 123 17.37 8.61 4.46
C ALA A 123 15.85 8.76 4.63
N ALA A 124 15.07 7.92 3.94
CA ALA A 124 13.61 7.91 4.04
C ALA A 124 13.12 7.38 5.40
N GLU A 125 13.79 6.37 5.96
CA GLU A 125 13.52 5.86 7.30
C GLU A 125 13.72 6.93 8.37
N LYS A 126 14.87 7.62 8.34
CA LYS A 126 15.15 8.75 9.24
C LYS A 126 14.07 9.84 9.13
N THR A 127 13.64 10.14 7.91
CA THR A 127 12.57 11.11 7.64
C THR A 127 11.24 10.68 8.24
N CYS A 128 10.87 9.41 8.13
CA CYS A 128 9.64 8.88 8.74
C CYS A 128 9.66 9.05 10.26
N ILE A 129 10.79 8.75 10.91
CA ILE A 129 10.94 8.89 12.36
C ILE A 129 10.85 10.36 12.79
N GLU A 130 11.53 11.26 12.07
CA GLU A 130 11.52 12.69 12.35
C GLU A 130 10.12 13.28 12.22
N ILE A 131 9.45 13.07 11.08
CA ILE A 131 8.10 13.58 10.84
C ILE A 131 7.09 12.93 11.80
N GLY A 132 7.18 11.62 12.04
CA GLY A 132 6.34 10.92 13.01
C GLY A 132 6.44 11.50 14.43
N THR A 133 7.67 11.82 14.87
CA THR A 133 7.91 12.47 16.16
C THR A 133 7.24 13.86 16.23
N VAL A 134 7.34 14.64 15.15
CA VAL A 134 6.67 15.95 15.07
C VAL A 134 5.16 15.81 15.13
N VAL A 135 4.57 14.85 14.40
CA VAL A 135 3.12 14.58 14.45
C VAL A 135 2.64 14.25 15.86
N GLU A 136 3.37 13.42 16.61
CA GLU A 136 2.99 13.08 17.99
C GLU A 136 3.11 14.26 18.97
N ASN A 137 4.10 15.13 18.76
CA ASN A 137 4.18 16.40 19.50
C ASN A 137 3.00 17.32 19.18
N LEU A 138 2.63 17.43 17.90
CA LEU A 138 1.48 18.23 17.46
C LEU A 138 0.17 17.70 18.04
N ASN A 139 -0.03 16.38 18.05
CA ASN A 139 -1.22 15.72 18.62
C ASN A 139 -1.32 15.85 20.15
N THR A 140 -0.28 16.37 20.81
CA THR A 140 -0.28 16.65 22.25
C THR A 140 -0.08 18.13 22.57
N ASP A 141 -0.16 19.01 21.56
CA ASP A 141 -0.06 20.46 21.72
C ASP A 141 -1.37 21.06 22.27
N ILE A 142 -1.25 21.74 23.41
CA ILE A 142 -2.39 22.30 24.15
C ILE A 142 -3.02 23.49 23.41
N GLU A 143 -2.21 24.35 22.80
CA GLU A 143 -2.72 25.58 22.20
C GLU A 143 -3.42 25.30 20.87
N LEU A 144 -2.90 24.34 20.09
CA LEU A 144 -3.61 23.80 18.93
C LEU A 144 -4.94 23.16 19.33
N CYS A 145 -4.94 22.27 20.31
CA CYS A 145 -6.17 21.64 20.80
C CYS A 145 -7.19 22.69 21.27
N LYS A 146 -6.75 23.70 22.04
CA LYS A 146 -7.61 24.80 22.49
C LYS A 146 -8.18 25.59 21.32
N SER A 147 -7.38 25.90 20.30
CA SER A 147 -7.85 26.64 19.12
C SER A 147 -9.03 25.91 18.45
N LEU A 148 -8.87 24.61 18.23
CA LEU A 148 -9.90 23.79 17.62
C LEU A 148 -11.12 23.58 18.53
N LYS A 149 -10.88 23.40 19.83
CA LYS A 149 -11.94 23.27 20.84
C LYS A 149 -12.80 24.51 20.92
N ASN A 150 -12.18 25.69 20.99
CA ASN A 150 -12.90 26.95 21.03
C ASN A 150 -13.77 27.14 19.79
N LEU A 151 -13.28 26.75 18.61
CA LEU A 151 -14.06 26.75 17.37
C LEU A 151 -15.26 25.79 17.45
N LEU A 152 -15.08 24.57 17.95
CA LEU A 152 -16.15 23.57 18.06
C LEU A 152 -17.18 23.90 19.16
N ASP A 153 -16.75 24.60 20.21
CA ASP A 153 -17.61 25.03 21.32
C ASP A 153 -18.40 26.33 21.01
N ASP A 154 -18.02 27.10 19.96
CA ASP A 154 -18.78 28.28 19.51
C ASP A 154 -19.83 27.91 18.44
N PRO A 155 -21.14 27.93 18.75
CA PRO A 155 -22.19 27.59 17.79
C PRO A 155 -22.21 28.51 16.56
N LYS A 156 -21.73 29.76 16.67
CA LYS A 156 -21.68 30.69 15.53
C LYS A 156 -20.55 30.33 14.57
N ALA A 157 -19.38 29.94 15.10
CA ALA A 157 -18.26 29.49 14.29
C ALA A 157 -18.60 28.16 13.59
N VAL A 158 -19.14 27.19 14.32
CA VAL A 158 -19.56 25.89 13.75
C VAL A 158 -20.61 26.06 12.65
N ALA A 159 -21.55 27.01 12.79
CA ALA A 159 -22.56 27.26 11.78
C ALA A 159 -22.01 27.82 10.45
N GLN A 160 -20.76 28.30 10.43
CA GLN A 160 -20.09 28.79 9.23
C GLN A 160 -19.29 27.70 8.51
N LEU A 161 -19.07 26.55 9.14
CA LEU A 161 -18.35 25.43 8.54
C LEU A 161 -19.27 24.64 7.61
N ASP A 162 -18.75 24.26 6.45
CA ASP A 162 -19.36 23.19 5.66
C ASP A 162 -19.18 21.82 6.35
N SER A 163 -19.83 20.79 5.79
CA SER A 163 -19.81 19.44 6.37
C SER A 163 -18.41 18.84 6.48
N ASP A 164 -17.55 19.14 5.50
CA ASP A 164 -16.24 18.52 5.36
C ASP A 164 -15.25 19.23 6.30
N SER A 165 -15.27 20.56 6.32
CA SER A 165 -14.51 21.38 7.26
C SER A 165 -14.85 21.03 8.72
N ARG A 166 -16.14 20.86 9.03
CA ARG A 166 -16.56 20.40 10.37
C ARG A 166 -16.04 18.99 10.65
N ARG A 167 -16.13 18.08 9.68
CA ARG A 167 -15.67 16.71 9.85
C ARG A 167 -14.16 16.65 10.09
N VAL A 168 -13.37 17.46 9.38
CA VAL A 168 -11.92 17.60 9.59
C VAL A 168 -11.63 18.06 11.01
N ALA A 169 -12.32 19.09 11.49
CA ALA A 169 -12.17 19.57 12.87
C ALA A 169 -12.50 18.50 13.92
N GLU A 170 -13.58 17.74 13.73
CA GLU A 170 -13.96 16.64 14.63
C GLU A 170 -12.93 15.50 14.63
N LEU A 171 -12.32 15.20 13.48
CA LEU A 171 -11.27 14.19 13.35
C LEU A 171 -9.99 14.60 14.08
N PHE A 172 -9.51 15.83 13.89
CA PHE A 172 -8.35 16.31 14.64
C PHE A 172 -8.62 16.36 16.15
N MET A 173 -9.82 16.77 16.58
CA MET A 173 -10.18 16.73 18.00
C MET A 173 -10.13 15.30 18.55
N PHE A 174 -10.62 14.33 17.78
CA PHE A 174 -10.51 12.92 18.12
C PHE A 174 -9.05 12.47 18.26
N ASP A 175 -8.16 12.90 17.37
CA ASP A 175 -6.73 12.56 17.40
C ASP A 175 -6.05 13.10 18.67
N PHE A 176 -6.32 14.36 19.06
CA PHE A 176 -5.86 14.92 20.34
C PHE A 176 -6.31 14.06 21.54
N GLU A 177 -7.57 13.64 21.56
CA GLU A 177 -8.12 12.84 22.66
C GLU A 177 -7.44 11.47 22.79
N ILE A 178 -7.25 10.75 21.67
CA ILE A 178 -6.62 9.42 21.68
C ILE A 178 -5.10 9.47 21.93
N SER A 179 -4.45 10.61 21.65
CA SER A 179 -3.03 10.87 21.96
C SER A 179 -2.80 11.35 23.39
N GLY A 180 -3.85 11.52 24.19
CA GLY A 180 -3.72 11.81 25.62
C GLY A 180 -3.61 13.29 25.95
N ILE A 181 -4.17 14.19 25.12
CA ILE A 181 -4.13 15.65 25.36
C ILE A 181 -4.64 16.07 26.75
N HIS A 182 -5.57 15.28 27.30
CA HIS A 182 -6.22 15.48 28.59
C HIS A 182 -5.31 15.20 29.80
N LEU A 183 -4.16 14.58 29.59
CA LEU A 183 -3.20 14.26 30.64
C LEU A 183 -2.46 15.51 31.13
N ASP A 184 -1.81 15.43 32.30
CA ASP A 184 -0.89 16.48 32.73
C ASP A 184 0.38 16.51 31.86
N GLU A 185 1.19 17.57 31.98
CA GLU A 185 2.38 17.73 31.13
C GLU A 185 3.39 16.58 31.25
N LYS A 186 3.56 16.02 32.45
CA LYS A 186 4.51 14.92 32.68
C LYS A 186 4.01 13.67 31.98
N LEU A 187 2.74 13.33 32.17
CA LEU A 187 2.12 12.16 31.56
C LEU A 187 1.98 12.31 30.03
N ARG A 188 1.74 13.51 29.49
CA ARG A 188 1.79 13.75 28.04
C ARG A 188 3.17 13.47 27.46
N LYS A 189 4.25 13.94 28.10
CA LYS A 189 5.63 13.65 27.65
C LYS A 189 5.93 12.15 27.69
N GLU A 190 5.41 11.44 28.70
CA GLU A 190 5.52 9.98 28.77
C GLU A 190 4.75 9.29 27.64
N ALA A 191 3.53 9.76 27.31
CA ALA A 191 2.75 9.25 26.18
C ALA A 191 3.49 9.44 24.84
N VAL A 192 4.05 10.63 24.60
CA VAL A 192 4.86 10.91 23.40
C VAL A 192 6.09 9.98 23.35
N SER A 193 6.80 9.81 24.46
CA SER A 193 7.96 8.90 24.52
C SER A 193 7.59 7.44 24.21
N LEU A 194 6.44 6.97 24.71
CA LEU A 194 5.93 5.63 24.40
C LEU A 194 5.54 5.51 22.93
N HIS A 195 4.94 6.54 22.33
CA HIS A 195 4.61 6.58 20.92
C HIS A 195 5.86 6.50 20.03
N VAL A 196 6.90 7.30 20.30
CA VAL A 196 8.16 7.24 19.57
C VAL A 196 8.78 5.85 19.69
N LYS A 197 8.85 5.29 20.91
CA LYS A 197 9.35 3.91 21.10
C LYS A 197 8.54 2.88 20.31
N LEU A 198 7.22 3.04 20.20
CA LEU A 198 6.36 2.17 19.38
C LEU A 198 6.65 2.30 17.89
N LEU A 199 6.97 3.50 17.38
CA LEU A 199 7.38 3.69 15.99
C LEU A 199 8.68 2.94 15.70
N ASP A 200 9.68 3.07 16.58
CA ASP A 200 10.98 2.39 16.44
C ASP A 200 10.81 0.86 16.48
N LEU A 201 10.10 0.33 17.49
CA LEU A 201 9.86 -1.10 17.64
C LEU A 201 9.03 -1.68 16.49
N ASN A 202 8.01 -0.98 16.01
CA ASN A 202 7.23 -1.43 14.85
C ASN A 202 8.12 -1.55 13.61
N ASN A 203 9.02 -0.58 13.39
CA ASN A 203 9.91 -0.58 12.24
C ASN A 203 10.94 -1.71 12.32
N GLU A 204 11.58 -1.90 13.48
CA GLU A 204 12.49 -3.01 13.74
C GLU A 204 11.79 -4.37 13.51
N PHE A 205 10.60 -4.54 14.07
CA PHE A 205 9.82 -5.76 13.91
C PHE A 205 9.44 -6.02 12.45
N LEU A 206 8.98 -4.99 11.72
CA LEU A 206 8.61 -5.12 10.31
C LEU A 206 9.81 -5.52 9.45
N ILE A 207 10.95 -4.82 9.58
CA ILE A 207 12.17 -5.13 8.84
C ILE A 207 12.60 -6.57 9.12
N GLY A 208 12.68 -6.97 10.40
CA GLY A 208 13.06 -8.31 10.77
C GLY A 208 12.08 -9.37 10.28
N SER A 209 10.77 -9.10 10.27
CA SER A 209 9.75 -10.04 9.80
C SER A 209 9.82 -10.36 8.30
N HIS A 210 10.43 -9.47 7.52
CA HIS A 210 10.66 -9.67 6.08
C HIS A 210 11.97 -10.41 5.78
N MET A 211 12.85 -10.59 6.76
CA MET A 211 14.12 -11.27 6.56
C MET A 211 13.93 -12.78 6.49
N PRO A 212 14.45 -13.46 5.45
CA PRO A 212 14.32 -14.90 5.32
C PRO A 212 15.13 -15.62 6.40
N ASN A 213 14.57 -16.70 6.96
CA ASN A 213 15.30 -17.56 7.87
C ASN A 213 16.42 -18.31 7.14
N ARG A 214 17.51 -18.56 7.85
CA ARG A 214 18.72 -19.20 7.32
C ARG A 214 18.92 -20.56 7.95
N ILE A 215 19.33 -21.55 7.17
CA ILE A 215 19.67 -22.88 7.67
C ILE A 215 20.97 -23.40 7.04
N ALA A 216 21.75 -24.17 7.79
CA ALA A 216 22.96 -24.80 7.26
C ALA A 216 22.61 -25.75 6.12
N ARG A 217 23.39 -25.70 5.03
CA ARG A 217 23.17 -26.55 3.85
C ARG A 217 23.18 -28.04 4.17
N SER A 218 24.05 -28.46 5.09
CA SER A 218 24.16 -29.84 5.55
C SER A 218 22.91 -30.37 6.25
N ALA A 219 22.02 -29.49 6.72
CA ALA A 219 20.76 -29.87 7.36
C ALA A 219 19.63 -30.16 6.34
N ILE A 220 19.80 -29.77 5.06
CA ILE A 220 18.80 -29.94 4.01
C ILE A 220 19.31 -30.96 2.97
N PRO A 221 18.50 -31.92 2.51
CA PRO A 221 18.87 -32.82 1.43
C PRO A 221 19.29 -32.07 0.15
N ASP A 222 20.38 -32.50 -0.49
CA ASP A 222 21.01 -31.80 -1.63
C ASP A 222 20.05 -31.53 -2.80
N HIS A 223 19.14 -32.47 -3.09
CA HIS A 223 18.18 -32.32 -4.18
C HIS A 223 17.18 -31.17 -3.97
N LEU A 224 16.99 -30.70 -2.73
CA LEU A 224 16.09 -29.60 -2.41
C LEU A 224 16.78 -28.23 -2.44
N HIS A 225 18.12 -28.17 -2.50
CA HIS A 225 18.86 -26.90 -2.47
C HIS A 225 18.49 -25.98 -3.63
N VAL A 226 18.08 -26.54 -4.77
CA VAL A 226 17.65 -25.78 -5.96
C VAL A 226 16.41 -24.91 -5.73
N HIS A 227 15.62 -25.22 -4.71
CA HIS A 227 14.40 -24.47 -4.39
C HIS A 227 14.65 -23.26 -3.50
N PHE A 228 15.83 -23.14 -2.89
CA PHE A 228 16.14 -22.10 -1.92
C PHE A 228 17.28 -21.21 -2.40
N ALA A 229 17.31 -19.95 -1.92
CA ALA A 229 18.39 -19.04 -2.27
C ALA A 229 19.68 -19.45 -1.55
N ASN A 230 20.78 -19.50 -2.31
CA ASN A 230 22.07 -19.97 -1.82
C ASN A 230 22.87 -18.81 -1.22
N GLU A 231 23.38 -19.02 -0.01
CA GLU A 231 24.22 -18.07 0.71
C GLU A 231 25.45 -18.76 1.33
N GLY A 232 26.35 -19.23 0.46
CA GLY A 232 27.58 -19.89 0.86
C GLY A 232 27.30 -21.25 1.53
N SER A 233 27.60 -21.35 2.83
CA SER A 233 27.34 -22.55 3.66
C SER A 233 25.89 -22.64 4.16
N PHE A 234 25.05 -21.65 3.85
CA PHE A 234 23.66 -21.56 4.29
C PHE A 234 22.69 -21.49 3.10
N LEU A 235 21.43 -21.81 3.37
CA LEU A 235 20.28 -21.58 2.50
C LEU A 235 19.35 -20.57 3.15
N GLN A 236 18.81 -19.66 2.35
CA GLN A 236 17.75 -18.74 2.74
C GLN A 236 16.39 -19.31 2.34
N ILE A 237 15.51 -19.47 3.32
CA ILE A 237 14.15 -19.94 3.15
C ILE A 237 13.24 -18.71 3.15
N GLY A 238 12.98 -18.17 1.96
CA GLY A 238 12.20 -16.94 1.76
C GLY A 238 10.71 -17.16 1.47
N GLY A 239 10.22 -18.41 1.44
CA GLY A 239 8.83 -18.70 1.17
C GLY A 239 8.41 -20.12 1.57
N LEU A 240 7.10 -20.35 1.61
CA LEU A 240 6.49 -21.60 2.10
C LEU A 240 6.50 -22.76 1.10
N HIS A 241 6.73 -22.49 -0.21
CA HIS A 241 6.61 -23.49 -1.28
C HIS A 241 5.30 -24.29 -1.22
N SER A 242 4.21 -23.65 -0.77
CA SER A 242 2.98 -24.32 -0.34
C SER A 242 2.22 -25.09 -1.42
N ASP A 243 2.53 -24.82 -2.69
CA ASP A 243 1.90 -25.46 -3.86
C ASP A 243 2.79 -26.56 -4.48
N SER A 244 3.97 -26.83 -3.89
CA SER A 244 4.86 -27.90 -4.37
C SER A 244 4.20 -29.27 -4.25
N PRO A 245 4.35 -30.18 -5.23
CA PRO A 245 3.91 -31.58 -5.07
C PRO A 245 4.79 -32.39 -4.11
N ASP A 246 5.99 -31.91 -3.78
CA ASP A 246 6.91 -32.56 -2.85
C ASP A 246 6.54 -32.24 -1.39
N ASP A 247 6.05 -33.24 -0.67
CA ASP A 247 5.69 -33.16 0.76
C ASP A 247 6.85 -32.68 1.64
N LEU A 248 8.07 -33.16 1.38
CA LEU A 248 9.24 -32.85 2.19
C LEU A 248 9.68 -31.40 1.98
N LEU A 249 9.58 -30.90 0.74
CA LEU A 249 9.85 -29.49 0.44
C LEU A 249 8.87 -28.57 1.20
N ARG A 250 7.56 -28.89 1.16
CA ARG A 250 6.54 -28.11 1.87
C ARG A 250 6.77 -28.12 3.38
N GLU A 251 7.11 -29.27 3.94
CA GLU A 251 7.39 -29.40 5.37
C GLU A 251 8.61 -28.57 5.79
N ILE A 252 9.74 -28.74 5.10
CA ILE A 252 10.99 -28.01 5.40
C ILE A 252 10.77 -26.51 5.27
N ALA A 253 10.16 -26.08 4.16
CA ALA A 253 9.87 -24.67 3.93
C ALA A 253 8.96 -24.11 5.03
N TYR A 254 7.85 -24.78 5.36
CA TYR A 254 6.93 -24.35 6.42
C TYR A 254 7.63 -24.23 7.78
N ARG A 255 8.34 -25.28 8.21
CA ARG A 255 8.96 -25.32 9.54
C ARG A 255 10.05 -24.28 9.72
N ILE A 256 10.84 -24.00 8.68
CA ILE A 256 11.95 -23.05 8.76
C ILE A 256 11.46 -21.64 8.51
N TYR A 257 10.61 -21.42 7.51
CA TYR A 257 10.07 -20.09 7.20
C TYR A 257 9.29 -19.51 8.38
N LEU A 258 8.47 -20.33 9.06
CA LEU A 258 7.70 -19.92 10.23
C LEU A 258 8.41 -20.19 11.56
N TYR A 259 9.71 -20.54 11.53
CA TYR A 259 10.46 -20.75 12.75
C TYR A 259 10.59 -19.42 13.51
N PRO A 260 10.31 -19.39 14.82
CA PRO A 260 10.42 -18.16 15.59
C PRO A 260 11.87 -17.68 15.65
N ASN A 261 12.05 -16.39 15.39
CA ASN A 261 13.30 -15.70 15.60
C ASN A 261 13.28 -15.10 17.01
N SER A 262 14.25 -15.46 17.86
CA SER A 262 14.31 -15.01 19.26
C SER A 262 14.32 -13.50 19.39
N ASP A 263 15.10 -12.83 18.55
CA ASP A 263 15.31 -11.38 18.62
C ASP A 263 14.00 -10.66 18.25
N LEU A 264 13.27 -11.19 17.26
CA LEU A 264 11.94 -10.67 16.91
C LEU A 264 10.88 -10.94 17.97
N MET A 265 10.99 -12.06 18.70
CA MET A 265 10.09 -12.34 19.81
C MET A 265 10.29 -11.35 20.97
N GLU A 266 11.54 -11.02 21.30
CA GLU A 266 11.85 -10.00 22.32
C GLU A 266 11.33 -8.62 21.89
N CYS A 267 11.56 -8.21 20.64
CA CYS A 267 11.02 -6.98 20.07
C CYS A 267 9.48 -6.93 20.15
N LEU A 268 8.81 -8.05 19.82
CA LEU A 268 7.35 -8.16 19.91
C LEU A 268 6.84 -8.03 21.35
N GLU A 269 7.52 -8.65 22.32
CA GLU A 269 7.16 -8.54 23.73
C GLU A 269 7.27 -7.09 24.23
N GLU A 270 8.35 -6.39 23.88
CA GLU A 270 8.52 -4.97 24.19
C GLU A 270 7.43 -4.12 23.55
N LEU A 271 7.09 -4.39 22.30
CA LEU A 271 6.06 -3.68 21.54
C LEU A 271 4.69 -3.87 22.19
N LEU A 272 4.34 -5.09 22.61
CA LEU A 272 3.09 -5.37 23.32
C LEU A 272 3.05 -4.69 24.70
N LYS A 273 4.17 -4.66 25.42
CA LYS A 273 4.28 -3.96 26.71
C LYS A 273 4.08 -2.46 26.55
N CYS A 274 4.76 -1.83 25.58
CA CYS A 274 4.60 -0.40 25.31
C CYS A 274 3.17 -0.06 24.87
N ARG A 275 2.51 -0.90 24.06
CA ARG A 275 1.09 -0.74 23.71
C ARG A 275 0.19 -0.80 24.94
N TYR A 276 0.46 -1.72 25.87
CA TYR A 276 -0.30 -1.82 27.11
C TYR A 276 -0.12 -0.58 28.00
N GLU A 277 1.12 -0.15 28.22
CA GLU A 277 1.46 1.03 29.03
C GLU A 277 0.80 2.29 28.47
N LEU A 278 0.91 2.52 27.17
CA LEU A 278 0.28 3.65 26.48
C LEU A 278 -1.24 3.63 26.64
N ALA A 279 -1.88 2.48 26.42
CA ALA A 279 -3.33 2.36 26.55
C ALA A 279 -3.82 2.68 27.97
N LYS A 280 -3.12 2.19 29.00
CA LYS A 280 -3.43 2.50 30.40
C LYS A 280 -3.23 3.97 30.71
N LEU A 281 -2.14 4.55 30.22
CA LEU A 281 -1.80 5.95 30.43
C LEU A 281 -2.89 6.89 29.88
N VAL A 282 -3.40 6.62 28.68
CA VAL A 282 -4.45 7.43 28.03
C VAL A 282 -5.88 7.00 28.40
N GLY A 283 -6.05 6.18 29.44
CA GLY A 283 -7.35 5.87 30.04
C GLY A 283 -8.17 4.75 29.38
N TYR A 284 -7.55 3.88 28.59
CA TYR A 284 -8.22 2.73 27.96
C TYR A 284 -7.96 1.43 28.73
N GLU A 285 -8.93 0.51 28.68
CA GLU A 285 -8.81 -0.79 29.35
C GLU A 285 -7.72 -1.67 28.72
N THR A 286 -7.67 -1.73 27.39
CA THR A 286 -6.64 -2.43 26.63
C THR A 286 -6.25 -1.61 25.40
N TYR A 287 -5.12 -1.93 24.78
CA TYR A 287 -4.74 -1.30 23.51
C TYR A 287 -5.77 -1.57 22.41
N GLY A 288 -6.46 -2.72 22.41
CA GLY A 288 -7.55 -3.00 21.48
C GLY A 288 -8.72 -2.02 21.61
N HIS A 289 -9.09 -1.62 22.83
CA HIS A 289 -10.11 -0.58 23.06
C HIS A 289 -9.68 0.78 22.49
N ARG A 290 -8.40 1.13 22.61
CA ARG A 290 -7.84 2.35 22.04
C ARG A 290 -7.84 2.31 20.51
N ALA A 291 -7.24 1.26 19.94
CA ALA A 291 -7.05 1.10 18.50
C ALA A 291 -8.38 1.03 17.73
N LEU A 292 -9.44 0.49 18.35
CA LEU A 292 -10.74 0.32 17.71
C LEU A 292 -11.67 1.53 17.84
N LYS A 293 -11.36 2.53 18.66
CA LYS A 293 -12.28 3.63 19.02
C LYS A 293 -12.80 4.43 17.80
N GLY A 294 -11.99 4.58 16.76
CA GLY A 294 -12.34 5.25 15.49
C GLY A 294 -12.82 4.30 14.37
N THR A 295 -12.88 3.00 14.62
CA THR A 295 -13.24 1.99 13.61
C THR A 295 -14.73 1.64 13.64
N MET A 296 -15.24 1.00 12.59
CA MET A 296 -16.62 0.47 12.57
C MET A 296 -16.89 -0.54 13.69
N ALA A 297 -15.88 -1.31 14.11
CA ALA A 297 -16.03 -2.34 15.15
C ALA A 297 -16.13 -1.74 16.56
N LYS A 298 -15.52 -0.57 16.79
CA LYS A 298 -15.52 0.23 18.04
C LYS A 298 -14.85 -0.42 19.26
N THR A 299 -15.04 -1.72 19.49
CA THR A 299 -14.60 -2.44 20.70
C THR A 299 -14.09 -3.84 20.37
N PRO A 300 -13.15 -4.40 21.16
CA PRO A 300 -12.67 -5.77 20.97
C PRO A 300 -13.78 -6.82 21.18
N GLU A 301 -14.78 -6.54 22.00
CA GLU A 301 -15.93 -7.43 22.24
C GLU A 301 -16.77 -7.61 20.97
N THR A 302 -17.01 -6.52 20.23
CA THR A 302 -17.66 -6.58 18.91
C THR A 302 -16.87 -7.46 17.95
N VAL A 303 -15.54 -7.31 17.92
CA VAL A 303 -14.65 -8.11 17.07
C VAL A 303 -14.75 -9.58 17.43
N MET A 304 -14.61 -9.93 18.71
CA MET A 304 -14.69 -11.32 19.18
C MET A 304 -16.06 -11.95 18.91
N SER A 305 -17.15 -11.19 19.11
CA SER A 305 -18.51 -11.64 18.80
C SER A 305 -18.68 -11.96 17.32
N PHE A 306 -18.14 -11.11 16.45
CA PHE A 306 -18.14 -11.33 15.00
C PHE A 306 -17.33 -12.58 14.60
N LEU A 307 -16.11 -12.74 15.14
CA LEU A 307 -15.25 -13.89 14.85
C LEU A 307 -15.87 -15.21 15.33
N GLN A 308 -16.52 -15.22 16.49
CA GLN A 308 -17.22 -16.39 17.01
C GLN A 308 -18.41 -16.76 16.12
N LEU A 309 -19.24 -15.78 15.75
CA LEU A 309 -20.37 -16.00 14.84
C LEU A 309 -19.90 -16.58 13.50
N LEU A 310 -18.82 -16.04 12.94
CA LEU A 310 -18.25 -16.54 11.69
C LEU A 310 -17.75 -17.98 11.83
N THR A 311 -17.05 -18.28 12.93
CA THR A 311 -16.56 -19.63 13.25
C THR A 311 -17.71 -20.63 13.32
N ASP A 312 -18.77 -20.29 14.05
CA ASP A 312 -19.94 -21.16 14.22
C ASP A 312 -20.62 -21.43 12.87
N LYS A 313 -20.79 -20.40 12.03
CA LYS A 313 -21.44 -20.51 10.71
C LYS A 313 -20.61 -21.29 9.68
N LEU A 314 -19.28 -21.29 9.80
CA LEU A 314 -18.39 -21.96 8.86
C LEU A 314 -17.97 -23.36 9.32
N SER A 315 -18.10 -23.69 10.60
CA SER A 315 -17.64 -24.93 11.24
C SER A 315 -17.96 -26.21 10.44
N ASP A 316 -19.22 -26.44 10.10
CA ASP A 316 -19.67 -27.62 9.35
C ASP A 316 -19.06 -27.71 7.94
N ARG A 317 -18.89 -26.56 7.27
CA ARG A 317 -18.29 -26.50 5.92
C ARG A 317 -16.78 -26.78 6.01
N THR A 318 -16.11 -26.15 6.96
CA THR A 318 -14.69 -26.39 7.24
C THR A 318 -14.43 -27.85 7.57
N ALA A 319 -15.26 -28.49 8.41
CA ALA A 319 -15.12 -29.90 8.73
C ALA A 319 -15.21 -30.81 7.48
N LYS A 320 -16.11 -30.49 6.54
CA LYS A 320 -16.22 -31.19 5.25
C LYS A 320 -15.00 -30.94 4.37
N ASP A 321 -14.50 -29.70 4.30
CA ASP A 321 -13.30 -29.35 3.54
C ASP A 321 -12.06 -30.11 4.04
N PHE A 322 -11.86 -30.15 5.36
CA PHE A 322 -10.79 -30.94 5.98
C PHE A 322 -10.96 -32.44 5.77
N GLN A 323 -12.19 -32.95 5.75
CA GLN A 323 -12.43 -34.37 5.44
C GLN A 323 -12.01 -34.69 3.99
N MET A 324 -12.39 -33.84 3.04
CA MET A 324 -11.99 -33.98 1.64
C MET A 324 -10.47 -33.90 1.47
N MET A 325 -9.79 -33.02 2.20
CA MET A 325 -8.33 -32.94 2.19
C MET A 325 -7.68 -34.20 2.78
N ARG A 326 -8.19 -34.73 3.90
CA ARG A 326 -7.69 -36.00 4.49
C ARG A 326 -7.82 -37.17 3.52
N ASP A 327 -8.96 -37.28 2.85
CA ASP A 327 -9.21 -38.35 1.88
C ASP A 327 -8.29 -38.19 0.65
N MET A 328 -8.05 -36.95 0.21
CA MET A 328 -7.10 -36.66 -0.87
C MET A 328 -5.66 -36.98 -0.47
N LYS A 329 -5.23 -36.59 0.73
CA LYS A 329 -3.89 -36.89 1.25
C LYS A 329 -3.64 -38.40 1.29
N LYS A 330 -4.60 -39.17 1.80
CA LYS A 330 -4.58 -40.64 1.78
C LYS A 330 -4.45 -41.23 0.38
N LYS A 331 -5.15 -40.66 -0.60
CA LYS A 331 -5.10 -41.09 -2.00
C LYS A 331 -3.74 -40.81 -2.64
N LEU A 332 -3.17 -39.63 -2.40
CA LEU A 332 -1.91 -39.19 -3.03
C LEU A 332 -0.66 -39.79 -2.37
N ASN A 333 -0.64 -39.87 -1.03
CA ASN A 333 0.49 -40.39 -0.28
C ASN A 333 0.03 -41.35 0.83
N PRO A 334 -0.27 -42.63 0.49
CA PRO A 334 -0.70 -43.62 1.49
C PRO A 334 0.34 -43.90 2.58
N ARG A 335 1.63 -43.62 2.32
CA ARG A 335 2.72 -43.81 3.29
C ARG A 335 2.80 -42.69 4.33
N ASN A 336 2.32 -41.50 3.98
CA ASN A 336 2.20 -40.35 4.86
C ASN A 336 0.80 -39.75 4.73
N SER A 337 -0.18 -40.41 5.34
CA SER A 337 -1.60 -40.11 5.14
C SER A 337 -2.16 -39.04 6.09
N GLU A 338 -1.36 -38.58 7.05
CA GLU A 338 -1.77 -37.55 8.00
C GLU A 338 -1.78 -36.19 7.30
N LEU A 339 -2.83 -35.40 7.57
CA LEU A 339 -2.96 -34.06 7.02
C LEU A 339 -2.19 -33.08 7.93
N MET A 340 -1.17 -32.43 7.38
CA MET A 340 -0.33 -31.50 8.11
C MET A 340 -0.60 -30.03 7.71
N PRO A 341 -0.21 -29.03 8.53
CA PRO A 341 -0.47 -27.62 8.23
C PRO A 341 0.08 -27.13 6.88
N TRP A 342 1.18 -27.70 6.40
CA TRP A 342 1.78 -27.38 5.11
C TRP A 342 1.13 -28.07 3.90
N ASP A 343 0.11 -28.91 4.12
CA ASP A 343 -0.61 -29.59 3.05
C ASP A 343 -1.80 -28.79 2.53
N HIS A 344 -2.34 -27.84 3.32
CA HIS A 344 -3.61 -27.18 2.99
C HIS A 344 -3.63 -26.49 1.62
N PRO A 345 -2.64 -25.64 1.25
CA PRO A 345 -2.70 -24.93 -0.03
C PRO A 345 -2.59 -25.89 -1.22
N PHE A 346 -1.62 -26.80 -1.19
CA PHE A 346 -1.44 -27.83 -2.22
C PHE A 346 -2.69 -28.70 -2.41
N LEU A 347 -3.23 -29.28 -1.34
CA LEU A 347 -4.40 -30.17 -1.44
C LEU A 347 -5.66 -29.43 -1.87
N SER A 348 -5.83 -28.17 -1.47
CA SER A 348 -6.91 -27.31 -1.97
C SER A 348 -6.81 -27.12 -3.49
N GLY A 349 -5.59 -26.86 -4.00
CA GLY A 349 -5.30 -26.80 -5.44
C GLY A 349 -5.64 -28.10 -6.17
N VAL A 350 -5.19 -29.23 -5.66
CA VAL A 350 -5.48 -30.56 -6.25
C VAL A 350 -6.97 -30.86 -6.24
N LEU A 351 -7.68 -30.59 -5.14
CA LEU A 351 -9.12 -30.80 -5.04
C LEU A 351 -9.90 -29.93 -6.05
N ARG A 352 -9.47 -28.68 -6.25
CA ARG A 352 -10.06 -27.78 -7.25
C ARG A 352 -9.82 -28.28 -8.67
N ALA A 353 -8.60 -28.73 -8.97
CA ALA A 353 -8.26 -29.30 -10.27
C ALA A 353 -9.10 -30.56 -10.56
N GLU A 354 -9.14 -31.52 -9.61
CA GLU A 354 -9.89 -32.78 -9.78
C GLU A 354 -11.40 -32.56 -9.92
N ARG A 355 -12.00 -31.63 -9.17
CA ARG A 355 -13.45 -31.44 -9.15
C ARG A 355 -13.99 -30.51 -10.23
N TYR A 356 -13.23 -29.48 -10.59
CA TYR A 356 -13.72 -28.39 -11.43
C TYR A 356 -12.91 -28.20 -12.71
N ASN A 357 -11.85 -28.99 -12.92
CA ASN A 357 -10.92 -28.84 -14.04
C ASN A 357 -10.31 -27.41 -14.11
N ILE A 358 -10.03 -26.84 -12.94
CA ILE A 358 -9.45 -25.50 -12.80
C ILE A 358 -7.98 -25.65 -12.40
N GLU A 359 -7.09 -25.49 -13.38
CA GLU A 359 -5.65 -25.47 -13.17
C GLU A 359 -5.04 -24.15 -13.68
N PRO A 360 -4.13 -23.50 -12.94
CA PRO A 360 -3.52 -22.23 -13.35
C PRO A 360 -2.89 -22.25 -14.75
N SER A 361 -2.22 -23.35 -15.11
CA SER A 361 -1.61 -23.55 -16.43
C SER A 361 -2.60 -23.38 -17.60
N LEU A 362 -3.89 -23.68 -17.38
CA LEU A 362 -4.93 -23.62 -18.40
C LEU A 362 -5.41 -22.20 -18.69
N TYR A 363 -5.42 -21.32 -17.68
CA TYR A 363 -5.96 -19.96 -17.83
C TYR A 363 -4.91 -18.85 -17.78
N SER A 364 -3.75 -19.06 -17.14
CA SER A 364 -2.69 -18.04 -17.03
C SER A 364 -2.24 -17.45 -18.37
N PRO A 365 -2.14 -18.20 -19.49
CA PRO A 365 -1.80 -17.61 -20.79
C PRO A 365 -2.77 -16.53 -21.30
N TYR A 366 -4.02 -16.53 -20.82
CA TYR A 366 -5.05 -15.54 -21.17
C TYR A 366 -5.00 -14.29 -20.29
N LEU A 367 -4.28 -14.33 -19.16
CA LEU A 367 -4.20 -13.25 -18.17
C LEU A 367 -2.81 -12.62 -18.18
N SER A 368 -2.35 -12.18 -19.37
CA SER A 368 -1.13 -11.36 -19.42
C SER A 368 -1.33 -10.06 -18.65
N LEU A 369 -0.25 -9.49 -18.11
CA LEU A 369 -0.36 -8.24 -17.35
C LEU A 369 -1.03 -7.13 -18.16
N GLY A 370 -0.67 -6.97 -19.43
CA GLY A 370 -1.34 -6.02 -20.31
C GLY A 370 -2.82 -6.33 -20.54
N ALA A 371 -3.21 -7.61 -20.59
CA ALA A 371 -4.62 -8.00 -20.70
C ALA A 371 -5.43 -7.60 -19.46
N CYS A 372 -4.86 -7.86 -18.28
CA CYS A 372 -5.47 -7.47 -17.02
C CYS A 372 -5.59 -5.95 -16.91
N MET A 373 -4.54 -5.19 -17.25
CA MET A 373 -4.57 -3.72 -17.21
C MET A 373 -5.55 -3.12 -18.22
N ASP A 374 -5.68 -3.70 -19.41
CA ASP A 374 -6.68 -3.30 -20.41
C ASP A 374 -8.11 -3.57 -19.92
N GLY A 375 -8.33 -4.74 -19.31
CA GLY A 375 -9.60 -5.08 -18.66
C GLY A 375 -9.97 -4.10 -17.54
N LEU A 376 -9.02 -3.78 -16.67
CA LEU A 376 -9.20 -2.80 -15.60
C LEU A 376 -9.53 -1.40 -16.15
N ASN A 377 -8.79 -0.95 -17.17
CA ASN A 377 -9.07 0.32 -17.83
C ASN A 377 -10.52 0.36 -18.38
N ASN A 378 -10.95 -0.68 -19.08
CA ASN A 378 -12.31 -0.76 -19.62
C ASN A 378 -13.37 -0.75 -18.52
N LEU A 379 -13.14 -1.45 -17.41
CA LEU A 379 -14.05 -1.47 -16.25
C LEU A 379 -14.16 -0.08 -15.61
N PHE A 380 -13.03 0.59 -15.36
CA PHE A 380 -13.04 1.93 -14.75
C PHE A 380 -13.64 2.99 -15.65
N SER A 381 -13.41 2.90 -16.97
CA SER A 381 -14.02 3.83 -17.92
C SER A 381 -15.53 3.67 -17.97
N GLN A 382 -16.04 2.43 -17.91
CA GLN A 382 -17.50 2.18 -17.95
C GLN A 382 -18.21 2.46 -16.63
N LEU A 383 -17.58 2.17 -15.49
CA LEU A 383 -18.20 2.32 -14.17
C LEU A 383 -18.06 3.73 -13.60
N TYR A 384 -16.93 4.39 -13.88
CA TYR A 384 -16.55 5.63 -13.22
C TYR A 384 -16.18 6.76 -14.18
N GLY A 385 -16.24 6.56 -15.51
CA GLY A 385 -15.75 7.57 -16.46
C GLY A 385 -14.25 7.82 -16.37
N VAL A 386 -13.49 6.92 -15.73
CA VAL A 386 -12.05 7.05 -15.49
C VAL A 386 -11.24 6.23 -16.49
N SER A 387 -10.30 6.87 -17.16
CA SER A 387 -9.34 6.25 -18.07
C SER A 387 -7.95 6.21 -17.45
N LEU A 388 -7.30 5.06 -17.58
CA LEU A 388 -5.87 4.89 -17.32
C LEU A 388 -5.12 5.23 -18.60
N MET A 389 -4.11 6.09 -18.52
CA MET A 389 -3.28 6.47 -19.67
C MET A 389 -1.81 6.22 -19.31
N SER A 390 -1.11 5.41 -20.11
CA SER A 390 0.32 5.17 -19.89
C SER A 390 1.10 6.44 -20.21
N GLU A 391 1.93 6.87 -19.26
CA GLU A 391 2.85 7.99 -19.44
C GLU A 391 4.30 7.55 -19.23
N HIS A 392 5.23 8.23 -19.90
CA HIS A 392 6.65 8.03 -19.65
C HIS A 392 7.04 8.84 -18.40
N PRO A 393 7.66 8.21 -17.39
CA PRO A 393 8.22 8.96 -16.26
C PRO A 393 9.40 9.82 -16.70
N GLY A 394 9.55 10.99 -16.11
CA GLY A 394 10.70 11.87 -16.31
C GLY A 394 12.01 11.26 -15.79
N ALA A 395 13.14 11.87 -16.16
CA ALA A 395 14.45 11.48 -15.65
C ALA A 395 14.49 11.57 -14.10
N GLY A 396 14.83 10.47 -13.44
CA GLY A 396 14.90 10.38 -11.97
C GLY A 396 13.57 10.24 -11.23
N GLU A 397 12.43 10.26 -11.93
CA GLU A 397 11.10 10.17 -11.30
C GLU A 397 10.81 8.81 -10.66
N VAL A 398 11.36 7.74 -11.23
CA VAL A 398 11.13 6.35 -10.80
C VAL A 398 12.41 5.72 -10.25
N TRP A 399 12.26 4.89 -9.23
CA TRP A 399 13.34 4.17 -8.52
C TRP A 399 13.82 2.90 -9.22
N SER A 400 13.07 2.42 -10.21
CA SER A 400 13.42 1.22 -10.99
C SER A 400 12.90 1.33 -12.42
N GLU A 401 13.61 0.72 -13.37
CA GLU A 401 13.28 0.76 -14.80
C GLU A 401 11.99 0.04 -15.16
N ASP A 402 11.58 -0.92 -14.34
CA ASP A 402 10.38 -1.73 -14.56
C ASP A 402 9.09 -1.03 -14.12
N VAL A 403 9.19 0.11 -13.43
CA VAL A 403 8.05 0.90 -12.97
C VAL A 403 7.31 1.51 -14.16
N ARG A 404 5.98 1.40 -14.17
CA ARG A 404 5.10 2.07 -15.15
C ARG A 404 4.36 3.21 -14.48
N LYS A 405 4.33 4.38 -15.12
CA LYS A 405 3.51 5.51 -14.70
C LYS A 405 2.21 5.53 -15.49
N LEU A 406 1.10 5.70 -14.78
CA LEU A 406 -0.23 5.88 -15.34
C LEU A 406 -0.78 7.22 -14.90
N ALA A 407 -1.24 8.04 -15.84
CA ALA A 407 -2.16 9.13 -15.56
C ALA A 407 -3.58 8.58 -15.42
N VAL A 408 -4.30 9.03 -14.39
CA VAL A 408 -5.69 8.69 -14.13
C VAL A 408 -6.53 9.89 -14.50
N VAL A 409 -7.35 9.76 -15.54
CA VAL A 409 -8.08 10.89 -16.14
C VAL A 409 -9.57 10.60 -16.12
N HIS A 410 -10.35 11.48 -15.50
CA HIS A 410 -11.80 11.48 -15.58
C HIS A 410 -12.28 12.18 -16.84
N GLU A 411 -13.38 11.70 -17.42
CA GLU A 411 -13.94 12.25 -18.66
C GLU A 411 -14.37 13.71 -18.57
N THR A 412 -14.79 14.19 -17.38
CA THR A 412 -15.21 15.59 -17.17
C THR A 412 -14.29 16.39 -16.25
N GLU A 413 -13.65 15.74 -15.28
CA GLU A 413 -12.84 16.43 -14.25
C GLU A 413 -11.37 16.56 -14.67
N GLY A 414 -10.97 15.88 -15.76
CA GLY A 414 -9.60 15.91 -16.25
C GLY A 414 -8.69 15.00 -15.43
N LEU A 415 -7.43 15.42 -15.23
CA LEU A 415 -6.42 14.63 -14.53
C LEU A 415 -6.74 14.55 -13.03
N LEU A 416 -7.00 13.34 -12.54
CA LEU A 416 -7.23 13.06 -11.12
C LEU A 416 -5.93 12.80 -10.36
N GLY A 417 -4.92 12.25 -11.03
CA GLY A 417 -3.62 11.96 -10.42
C GLY A 417 -2.82 10.91 -11.18
N TYR A 418 -1.83 10.34 -10.49
CA TYR A 418 -0.90 9.37 -11.06
C TYR A 418 -0.82 8.10 -10.22
N ILE A 419 -0.64 6.96 -10.89
CA ILE A 419 -0.34 5.67 -10.28
C ILE A 419 1.00 5.19 -10.80
N TYR A 420 1.87 4.74 -9.90
CA TYR A 420 3.12 4.07 -10.24
C TYR A 420 2.97 2.57 -9.98
N CYS A 421 3.11 1.77 -11.03
CA CYS A 421 2.96 0.33 -10.98
C CYS A 421 4.32 -0.36 -10.96
N ASP A 422 4.64 -1.02 -9.85
CA ASP A 422 5.87 -1.77 -9.64
C ASP A 422 5.53 -3.25 -9.40
N PHE A 423 5.26 -3.98 -10.49
CA PHE A 423 4.75 -5.37 -10.42
C PHE A 423 5.83 -6.43 -10.39
N PHE A 424 7.05 -6.10 -10.79
CA PHE A 424 8.09 -7.10 -10.99
C PHE A 424 8.89 -7.35 -9.72
N HIS A 425 9.37 -8.58 -9.60
CA HIS A 425 10.24 -8.99 -8.52
C HIS A 425 11.62 -8.38 -8.73
N ARG A 426 12.22 -7.87 -7.65
CA ARG A 426 13.63 -7.47 -7.61
C ARG A 426 14.22 -7.85 -6.25
N ARG A 427 15.54 -7.92 -6.20
CA ARG A 427 16.27 -8.12 -4.94
C ARG A 427 15.94 -7.00 -3.95
N ASP A 428 15.82 -7.35 -2.67
CA ASP A 428 15.57 -6.44 -1.55
C ASP A 428 14.24 -5.65 -1.62
N LYS A 429 13.30 -6.05 -2.50
CA LYS A 429 11.90 -5.60 -2.48
C LYS A 429 11.06 -6.67 -1.79
N PRO A 430 10.18 -6.33 -0.84
CA PRO A 430 9.27 -7.29 -0.22
C PRO A 430 8.40 -8.03 -1.24
N HIS A 431 8.15 -9.32 -0.99
CA HIS A 431 7.35 -10.21 -1.84
C HIS A 431 5.84 -10.11 -1.56
N GLN A 432 5.33 -8.91 -1.30
CA GLN A 432 3.93 -8.68 -0.93
C GLN A 432 3.28 -7.64 -1.85
N ASP A 433 2.03 -7.93 -2.24
CA ASP A 433 1.20 -6.97 -2.95
C ASP A 433 0.72 -5.90 -1.97
N CYS A 434 0.97 -4.64 -2.31
CA CYS A 434 0.69 -3.51 -1.43
C CYS A 434 0.37 -2.25 -2.26
N HIS A 435 -0.29 -1.29 -1.61
CA HIS A 435 -0.57 0.03 -2.16
C HIS A 435 -0.03 1.08 -1.18
N PHE A 436 0.76 2.01 -1.70
CA PHE A 436 1.26 3.15 -0.94
C PHE A 436 0.67 4.44 -1.50
N THR A 437 0.19 5.29 -0.60
CA THR A 437 -0.05 6.69 -0.95
C THR A 437 1.30 7.37 -1.09
N ILE A 438 1.54 8.04 -2.21
CA ILE A 438 2.75 8.88 -2.39
C ILE A 438 2.44 10.33 -2.01
N ARG A 439 1.23 10.77 -2.33
CA ARG A 439 0.72 12.10 -2.02
C ARG A 439 -0.80 12.06 -1.95
N GLY A 440 -1.36 12.59 -0.87
CA GLY A 440 -2.80 12.80 -0.73
C GLY A 440 -3.34 13.79 -1.77
N GLY A 441 -4.54 13.51 -2.28
CA GLY A 441 -5.30 14.47 -3.09
C GLY A 441 -5.90 15.54 -2.19
N ARG A 442 -5.57 16.80 -2.44
CA ARG A 442 -6.08 17.95 -1.67
C ARG A 442 -6.60 19.01 -2.63
N TRP A 443 -7.82 19.49 -2.38
CA TRP A 443 -8.33 20.64 -3.10
C TRP A 443 -7.48 21.88 -2.76
N SER A 444 -6.84 22.45 -3.77
CA SER A 444 -6.17 23.73 -3.64
C SER A 444 -6.92 24.69 -4.53
N GLN A 445 -7.43 25.80 -3.99
CA GLN A 445 -7.82 26.91 -4.85
C GLN A 445 -6.56 27.31 -5.63
N GLU A 446 -6.61 27.26 -6.96
CA GLU A 446 -5.49 27.73 -7.78
C GLU A 446 -5.16 29.17 -7.35
N THR A 447 -4.08 29.34 -6.61
CA THR A 447 -3.39 30.63 -6.57
C THR A 447 -2.79 30.79 -7.96
N GLY A 448 -3.50 31.54 -8.81
CA GLY A 448 -3.13 31.79 -10.19
C GLY A 448 -1.79 32.49 -10.37
#